data_AF-A0AAD7M9K1-F1
#
_entry.id   AF-A0AAD7M9K1-F1
#
_cell.length_a   1.000
_cell.length_b   1.000
_cell.length_c   1.000
_cell.angle_alpha   90.00
_cell.angle_beta   90.00
_cell.angle_gamma   90.00
#
_symmetry.space_group_name_H-M   'P 1'
#
loop_
_entity.id
_entity.type
_entity.pdbx_description
1 polymer ?
#
loop_
_entity_poly.entity_id
_entity_poly.type
_entity_poly.pdbx_seq_one_letter_code
_entity_poly.pdbx_strand_id
1 'polypeptide(L)'
;MGSLRLRVLPAGDSITYGYQSSTGNGYRYNLQQVLRSPPWAGGIVARQQSPTIVDFIGSQDSGSMPDDENEGHSGAEIDAIGGYLMPDLSENPNVILLLAGTNDINNGDDVDGAPARLMAVVDAITSTLPSAAVLVGTIPLNGDAGKEALADTFNDNIVQMLLRRAADGIRVLPVFMEALGPDDMADGLHPNDQGYAKMADAWFSGLWQAAEWGWIDPATGDLPNGPTEQYCASNPVWYPQGQIANGAGLGDNGGLYDCTVISDQPTVCSCEFTEPNKPETIFPIPPSGHCSDLNDNSTAVRFAAFLNLGSTQTGTNAAQVGWLPSGIIAAGVGAPRHQVQFADINGDGRAEYLWVHDDGSVDAWLNLGGPDAGPNAAKVAWSPSGSIAGGIGMDGLGVRFADLNGDGRAEYIYLDPSGAMTVYLNLGSPTGGLGAANVEWLAQGVVASGPANGATRDNVILADVNGDGRADYLTVTHTGGVVELWINGGGPDNGPNAGKVVWYPQGVIATGVGTSGVGVQFADLNGDGRADYIDVNYLTSALNAWLNGCT
;
A
#
# COMPACT_ATOMS: atom_id res chain seq x y z
N MET A 1 -6.79 6.33 22.38
CA MET A 1 -5.39 6.01 22.74
C MET A 1 -4.53 6.59 21.62
N GLY A 2 -3.38 7.19 21.92
CA GLY A 2 -2.56 7.83 20.89
C GLY A 2 -1.91 6.82 19.94
N SER A 3 -1.40 7.29 18.80
CA SER A 3 -0.58 6.51 17.86
C SER A 3 0.51 5.70 18.59
N LEU A 4 0.71 4.43 18.23
CA LEU A 4 1.92 3.73 18.66
C LEU A 4 3.12 4.41 18.02
N ARG A 5 4.16 4.55 18.81
CA ARG A 5 5.39 5.24 18.47
C ARG A 5 6.50 4.21 18.49
N LEU A 6 7.12 3.97 17.35
CA LEU A 6 8.28 3.09 17.22
C LEU A 6 9.50 3.96 16.90
N ARG A 7 10.47 3.93 17.82
CA ARG A 7 11.85 4.35 17.56
C ARG A 7 12.63 3.08 17.28
N VAL A 8 12.89 2.84 16.01
CA VAL A 8 13.44 1.59 15.50
C VAL A 8 14.91 1.81 15.17
N LEU A 9 15.80 0.96 15.68
CA LEU A 9 17.22 0.94 15.29
C LEU A 9 17.46 -0.25 14.33
N PRO A 10 17.55 -0.02 13.01
CA PRO A 10 17.95 -1.06 12.06
C PRO A 10 19.47 -1.17 12.06
N ALA A 11 20.02 -2.22 12.67
CA ALA A 11 21.45 -2.45 12.78
C ALA A 11 21.89 -3.65 11.95
N GLY A 12 23.04 -3.53 11.28
CA GLY A 12 23.62 -4.65 10.54
C GLY A 12 24.75 -4.27 9.61
N ASP A 13 24.87 -5.02 8.53
CA ASP A 13 25.90 -4.83 7.50
C ASP A 13 25.35 -4.15 6.23
N SER A 14 25.93 -4.48 5.06
CA SER A 14 25.50 -3.98 3.75
C SER A 14 24.03 -4.31 3.44
N ILE A 15 23.49 -5.40 3.99
CA ILE A 15 22.09 -5.77 3.81
C ILE A 15 21.17 -4.76 4.51
N THR A 16 21.49 -4.36 5.74
CA THR A 16 20.71 -3.31 6.44
C THR A 16 20.90 -1.93 5.79
N TYR A 17 22.12 -1.63 5.33
CA TYR A 17 22.42 -0.40 4.59
C TYR A 17 21.61 -0.29 3.28
N GLY A 18 21.15 -1.40 2.70
CA GLY A 18 20.38 -1.43 1.45
C GLY A 18 21.23 -1.54 0.19
N TYR A 19 22.45 -2.09 0.30
CA TYR A 19 23.34 -2.31 -0.84
C TYR A 19 22.69 -3.24 -1.88
N GLN A 20 22.86 -2.93 -3.17
CA GLN A 20 22.18 -3.57 -4.32
C GLN A 20 20.67 -3.33 -4.46
N SER A 21 20.03 -2.57 -3.56
CA SER A 21 18.68 -2.03 -3.84
C SER A 21 18.79 -0.90 -4.86
N SER A 22 17.84 -0.83 -5.80
CA SER A 22 17.81 0.24 -6.84
C SER A 22 17.64 1.64 -6.25
N THR A 23 17.01 1.74 -5.08
CA THR A 23 16.79 2.99 -4.35
C THR A 23 17.81 3.22 -3.23
N GLY A 24 18.55 2.18 -2.83
CA GLY A 24 19.38 2.17 -1.62
C GLY A 24 18.58 2.03 -0.31
N ASN A 25 17.25 1.92 -0.34
CA ASN A 25 16.42 1.81 0.86
C ASN A 25 16.51 0.42 1.54
N GLY A 26 16.91 -0.61 0.80
CA GLY A 26 16.85 -1.98 1.27
C GLY A 26 15.43 -2.37 1.67
N TYR A 27 15.27 -3.06 2.81
CA TYR A 27 13.96 -3.44 3.35
C TYR A 27 13.24 -2.29 4.08
N ARG A 28 13.97 -1.24 4.47
CA ARG A 28 13.51 -0.26 5.47
C ARG A 28 12.28 0.51 5.02
N TYR A 29 12.23 0.93 3.75
CA TYR A 29 11.08 1.65 3.22
C TYR A 29 9.82 0.79 3.17
N ASN A 30 9.90 -0.42 2.62
CA ASN A 30 8.75 -1.33 2.57
C ASN A 30 8.24 -1.67 3.99
N LEU A 31 9.15 -1.90 4.93
CA LEU A 31 8.80 -2.14 6.32
C LEU A 31 8.09 -0.93 6.94
N GLN A 32 8.61 0.26 6.73
CA GLN A 32 8.03 1.51 7.22
C GLN A 32 6.62 1.74 6.65
N GLN A 33 6.40 1.45 5.36
CA GLN A 33 5.09 1.55 4.73
C GLN A 33 4.09 0.59 5.40
N VAL A 34 4.45 -0.69 5.51
CA VAL A 34 3.57 -1.70 6.12
C VAL A 34 3.30 -1.41 7.61
N LEU A 35 4.28 -0.87 8.34
CA LEU A 35 4.07 -0.47 9.75
C LEU A 35 3.15 0.74 9.89
N ARG A 36 3.15 1.67 8.92
CA ARG A 36 2.31 2.87 8.91
C ARG A 36 0.86 2.56 8.50
N SER A 37 0.61 1.49 7.76
CA SER A 37 -0.74 1.05 7.35
C SER A 37 -1.54 0.41 8.50
N PRO A 38 -2.72 0.96 8.86
CA PRO A 38 -3.59 0.35 9.87
C PRO A 38 -4.54 -0.74 9.32
N PRO A 39 -4.94 -1.76 10.13
CA PRO A 39 -4.20 -2.36 11.22
C PRO A 39 -3.49 -3.58 10.62
N TRP A 40 -2.16 -3.58 10.60
CA TRP A 40 -1.47 -4.54 11.47
C TRP A 40 -2.26 -5.87 11.59
N ALA A 41 -2.14 -6.73 10.56
CA ALA A 41 -3.05 -7.84 10.33
C ALA A 41 -2.86 -9.00 11.33
N GLY A 42 -3.83 -9.16 12.26
CA GLY A 42 -4.17 -10.47 12.84
C GLY A 42 -4.04 -10.71 14.35
N GLY A 43 -4.23 -9.70 15.21
CA GLY A 43 -3.95 -9.84 16.65
C GLY A 43 -3.92 -8.50 17.39
N ILE A 44 -3.72 -8.53 18.71
CA ILE A 44 -3.87 -7.50 19.77
C ILE A 44 -3.69 -6.01 19.37
N VAL A 45 -2.98 -5.66 18.31
CA VAL A 45 -2.84 -4.29 17.81
C VAL A 45 -4.00 -3.80 16.93
N ALA A 46 -5.09 -4.57 16.85
CA ALA A 46 -6.42 -4.12 16.42
C ALA A 46 -7.04 -2.99 17.30
N ARG A 47 -6.25 -2.34 18.18
CA ARG A 47 -6.64 -1.22 19.04
C ARG A 47 -6.02 0.12 18.65
N GLN A 48 -5.30 0.18 17.54
CA GLN A 48 -4.67 1.40 17.07
C GLN A 48 -5.47 2.00 15.91
N GLN A 49 -6.15 3.13 16.15
CA GLN A 49 -6.92 3.89 15.14
C GLN A 49 -6.09 5.02 14.53
N SER A 50 -4.79 4.97 14.74
CA SER A 50 -3.86 6.01 14.32
C SER A 50 -2.61 5.30 13.82
N PRO A 51 -2.01 5.80 12.73
CA PRO A 51 -0.88 5.17 12.08
C PRO A 51 0.22 4.95 13.11
N THR A 52 1.01 3.92 12.93
CA THR A 52 2.22 3.81 13.71
C THR A 52 3.18 4.91 13.25
N ILE A 53 3.60 5.76 14.18
CA ILE A 53 4.70 6.70 13.92
C ILE A 53 5.98 5.90 14.02
N VAL A 54 6.67 5.74 12.90
CA VAL A 54 7.95 5.02 12.81
C VAL A 54 9.05 6.03 12.55
N ASP A 55 10.05 6.05 13.43
CA ASP A 55 11.27 6.85 13.46
C ASP A 55 12.45 5.88 13.39
N PHE A 56 13.14 5.81 12.25
CA PHE A 56 14.41 5.10 12.19
C PHE A 56 15.51 5.97 12.81
N ILE A 57 16.41 5.32 13.52
CA ILE A 57 17.58 5.95 14.13
C ILE A 57 18.84 5.18 13.76
N GLY A 58 19.97 5.87 13.90
CA GLY A 58 21.31 5.37 13.62
C GLY A 58 22.18 6.49 13.05
N SER A 59 23.47 6.21 12.94
CA SER A 59 24.52 7.10 12.50
C SER A 59 24.73 7.08 10.97
N GLN A 60 24.09 6.17 10.23
CA GLN A 60 24.18 6.07 8.77
C GLN A 60 22.91 6.56 8.11
N ASP A 61 23.05 7.20 6.96
CA ASP A 61 21.95 7.61 6.09
C ASP A 61 22.11 6.89 4.75
N SER A 62 21.08 6.16 4.31
CA SER A 62 21.13 5.53 2.99
C SER A 62 19.76 5.29 2.37
N GLY A 63 19.67 5.66 1.10
CA GLY A 63 18.49 5.43 0.28
C GLY A 63 17.91 6.73 -0.27
N SER A 64 16.68 6.65 -0.76
CA SER A 64 15.87 7.78 -1.19
C SER A 64 14.60 7.94 -0.36
N MET A 65 14.44 7.18 0.73
CA MET A 65 13.29 7.28 1.63
C MET A 65 13.36 8.52 2.52
N PRO A 66 12.21 9.03 3.03
CA PRO A 66 12.20 10.25 3.84
C PRO A 66 12.88 10.17 5.22
N ASP A 67 12.91 8.98 5.82
CA ASP A 67 13.51 8.66 7.12
C ASP A 67 14.49 7.52 6.83
N ASP A 68 15.69 7.87 6.35
CA ASP A 68 16.69 6.99 5.76
C ASP A 68 17.84 6.63 6.72
N GLU A 69 17.71 7.03 7.98
CA GLU A 69 18.59 6.68 9.08
C GLU A 69 18.62 5.16 9.32
N ASN A 70 19.81 4.66 9.64
CA ASN A 70 20.07 3.27 10.00
C ASN A 70 21.45 3.11 10.64
N GLU A 71 21.76 1.90 11.09
CA GLU A 71 23.07 1.50 11.60
C GLU A 71 23.63 0.32 10.79
N GLY A 72 23.49 0.39 9.46
CA GLY A 72 24.01 -0.58 8.50
C GLY A 72 25.43 -0.25 8.04
N HIS A 73 26.40 -1.13 8.23
CA HIS A 73 27.80 -0.88 7.88
C HIS A 73 28.32 -1.90 6.87
N SER A 74 28.45 -1.48 5.61
CA SER A 74 28.89 -2.37 4.53
C SER A 74 30.23 -3.06 4.83
N GLY A 75 30.22 -4.40 4.82
CA GLY A 75 31.40 -5.22 5.11
C GLY A 75 31.72 -5.42 6.59
N ALA A 76 30.91 -4.89 7.52
CA ALA A 76 31.14 -5.06 8.94
C ALA A 76 30.79 -6.47 9.43
N GLU A 77 31.64 -7.01 10.29
CA GLU A 77 31.43 -8.27 11.03
C GLU A 77 30.79 -7.98 12.39
N ILE A 78 30.33 -9.03 13.08
CA ILE A 78 29.52 -8.93 14.31
C ILE A 78 30.11 -7.98 15.36
N ASP A 79 31.42 -8.06 15.63
CA ASP A 79 32.05 -7.23 16.68
C ASP A 79 32.05 -5.74 16.33
N ALA A 80 32.23 -5.42 15.05
CA ALA A 80 32.20 -4.05 14.56
C ALA A 80 30.76 -3.50 14.60
N ILE A 81 29.78 -4.28 14.14
CA ILE A 81 28.34 -3.93 14.22
C ILE A 81 27.95 -3.67 15.68
N GLY A 82 28.36 -4.53 16.60
CA GLY A 82 28.18 -4.32 18.03
C GLY A 82 28.79 -3.01 18.51
N GLY A 83 30.01 -2.68 18.09
CA GLY A 83 30.66 -1.41 18.43
C GLY A 83 29.94 -0.17 17.88
N TYR A 84 29.41 -0.24 16.66
CA TYR A 84 28.73 0.86 15.99
C TYR A 84 27.37 1.18 16.61
N LEU A 85 26.58 0.16 17.00
CA LEU A 85 25.22 0.37 17.50
C LEU A 85 25.14 0.77 18.99
N MET A 86 26.19 0.52 19.79
CA MET A 86 26.15 0.81 21.23
C MET A 86 25.87 2.29 21.57
N PRO A 87 26.46 3.28 20.88
CA PRO A 87 26.12 4.70 21.06
C PRO A 87 24.64 5.02 20.86
N ASP A 88 23.99 4.39 19.88
CA ASP A 88 22.59 4.69 19.50
C ASP A 88 21.59 4.20 20.54
N LEU A 89 21.99 3.26 21.41
CA LEU A 89 21.17 2.84 22.55
C LEU A 89 20.84 4.01 23.50
N SER A 90 21.63 5.09 23.47
CA SER A 90 21.36 6.31 24.24
C SER A 90 20.09 7.06 23.80
N GLU A 91 19.63 6.82 22.56
CA GLU A 91 18.39 7.37 22.01
C GLU A 91 17.14 6.59 22.46
N ASN A 92 17.33 5.51 23.23
CA ASN A 92 16.27 4.66 23.76
C ASN A 92 15.34 4.10 22.66
N PRO A 93 15.85 3.37 21.65
CA PRO A 93 14.99 2.62 20.75
C PRO A 93 14.13 1.63 21.53
N ASN A 94 12.84 1.52 21.20
CA ASN A 94 11.95 0.52 21.75
C ASN A 94 11.89 -0.76 20.88
N VAL A 95 12.44 -0.69 19.67
CA VAL A 95 12.62 -1.80 18.73
C VAL A 95 14.05 -1.76 18.18
N ILE A 96 14.73 -2.91 18.17
CA ILE A 96 16.01 -3.08 17.49
C ILE A 96 15.85 -4.22 16.47
N LEU A 97 16.19 -3.96 15.21
CA LEU A 97 16.29 -4.97 14.16
C LEU A 97 17.77 -5.25 13.93
N LEU A 98 18.25 -6.44 14.29
CA LEU A 98 19.67 -6.78 14.21
C LEU A 98 19.88 -7.92 13.21
N LEU A 99 20.62 -7.66 12.14
CA LEU A 99 21.10 -8.69 11.21
C LEU A 99 22.62 -8.57 11.10
N ALA A 100 23.34 -9.55 11.66
CA ALA A 100 24.79 -9.57 11.70
C ALA A 100 25.32 -11.00 11.61
N GLY A 101 26.50 -11.15 11.00
CA GLY A 101 27.16 -12.43 10.78
C GLY A 101 27.37 -12.77 9.30
N THR A 102 26.73 -12.07 8.37
CA THR A 102 26.90 -12.31 6.92
C THR A 102 28.37 -12.28 6.52
N ASN A 103 29.10 -11.25 6.98
CA ASN A 103 30.52 -11.09 6.65
C ASN A 103 31.40 -12.11 7.38
N ASP A 104 31.13 -12.44 8.64
CA ASP A 104 31.86 -13.46 9.40
C ASP A 104 31.82 -14.81 8.67
N ILE A 105 30.62 -15.21 8.23
CA ILE A 105 30.42 -16.46 7.48
C ILE A 105 31.02 -16.38 6.08
N ASN A 106 30.83 -15.28 5.36
CA ASN A 106 31.32 -15.11 4.00
C ASN A 106 32.86 -15.05 3.92
N ASN A 107 33.51 -14.45 4.92
CA ASN A 107 34.95 -14.32 5.02
C ASN A 107 35.61 -15.54 5.68
N GLY A 108 34.83 -16.38 6.34
CA GLY A 108 35.32 -17.54 7.11
C GLY A 108 36.03 -17.12 8.40
N ASP A 109 35.69 -15.97 8.97
CA ASP A 109 36.29 -15.49 10.22
C ASP A 109 35.51 -15.99 11.43
N ASP A 110 36.21 -16.72 12.31
CA ASP A 110 35.68 -17.33 13.54
C ASP A 110 34.24 -17.84 13.42
N VAL A 111 33.96 -18.65 12.39
CA VAL A 111 32.61 -19.15 12.08
C VAL A 111 31.98 -19.88 13.27
N ASP A 112 32.79 -20.68 14.00
CA ASP A 112 32.32 -21.43 15.17
C ASP A 112 32.00 -20.51 16.36
N GLY A 113 32.73 -19.41 16.53
CA GLY A 113 32.54 -18.44 17.61
C GLY A 113 31.53 -17.33 17.28
N ALA A 114 31.21 -17.12 16.00
CA ALA A 114 30.30 -16.06 15.53
C ALA A 114 28.93 -16.06 16.24
N PRO A 115 28.23 -17.20 16.46
CA PRO A 115 26.97 -17.20 17.20
C PRO A 115 27.12 -16.65 18.63
N ALA A 116 28.21 -16.99 19.32
CA ALA A 116 28.47 -16.51 20.67
C ALA A 116 28.80 -15.02 20.69
N ARG A 117 29.52 -14.51 19.68
CA ARG A 117 29.78 -13.07 19.51
C ARG A 117 28.48 -12.30 19.27
N LEU A 118 27.57 -12.81 18.42
CA LEU A 118 26.27 -12.17 18.19
C LEU A 118 25.45 -12.13 19.46
N MET A 119 25.45 -13.23 20.22
CA MET A 119 24.75 -13.28 21.50
C MET A 119 25.34 -12.31 22.54
N ALA A 120 26.64 -12.06 22.55
CA ALA A 120 27.23 -11.04 23.41
C ALA A 120 26.74 -9.63 23.06
N VAL A 121 26.54 -9.33 21.78
CA VAL A 121 25.91 -8.06 21.33
C VAL A 121 24.46 -7.99 21.80
N VAL A 122 23.67 -9.05 21.62
CA VAL A 122 22.28 -9.12 22.10
C VAL A 122 22.19 -8.96 23.62
N ASP A 123 23.10 -9.58 24.38
CA ASP A 123 23.17 -9.44 25.84
C ASP A 123 23.53 -8.01 26.26
N ALA A 124 24.42 -7.33 25.52
CA ALA A 124 24.74 -5.94 25.75
C ALA A 124 23.54 -5.01 25.48
N ILE A 125 22.80 -5.24 24.39
CA ILE A 125 21.58 -4.48 24.08
C ILE A 125 20.52 -4.68 25.16
N THR A 126 20.20 -5.93 25.48
CA THR A 126 19.11 -6.27 26.42
C THR A 126 19.44 -5.94 27.87
N SER A 127 20.72 -5.89 28.25
CA SER A 127 21.13 -5.36 29.56
C SER A 127 21.04 -3.83 29.65
N THR A 128 21.23 -3.12 28.53
CA THR A 128 21.12 -1.66 28.45
C THR A 128 19.67 -1.21 28.35
N LEU A 129 18.88 -1.87 27.50
CA LEU A 129 17.47 -1.57 27.19
C LEU A 129 16.58 -2.80 27.47
N PRO A 130 16.32 -3.16 28.74
CA PRO A 130 15.58 -4.38 29.08
C PRO A 130 14.11 -4.37 28.64
N SER A 131 13.56 -3.20 28.31
CA SER A 131 12.19 -3.05 27.80
C SER A 131 12.10 -3.05 26.27
N ALA A 132 13.21 -2.94 25.54
CA ALA A 132 13.16 -2.93 24.09
C ALA A 132 12.91 -4.34 23.53
N ALA A 133 12.16 -4.43 22.42
CA ALA A 133 12.04 -5.66 21.66
C ALA A 133 13.24 -5.78 20.71
N VAL A 134 14.04 -6.83 20.85
CA VAL A 134 15.22 -7.09 20.01
C VAL A 134 14.91 -8.23 19.06
N LEU A 135 14.73 -7.91 17.79
CA LEU A 135 14.46 -8.87 16.73
C LEU A 135 15.76 -9.17 16.00
N VAL A 136 16.13 -10.44 15.90
CA VAL A 136 17.42 -10.87 15.34
C VAL A 136 17.19 -11.69 14.09
N GLY A 137 17.62 -11.14 12.95
CA GLY A 137 17.48 -11.76 11.63
C GLY A 137 18.47 -12.91 11.43
N THR A 138 18.01 -14.00 10.83
CA THR A 138 18.90 -15.04 10.29
C THR A 138 19.60 -14.52 9.02
N ILE A 139 20.80 -15.02 8.73
CA ILE A 139 21.49 -14.72 7.46
C ILE A 139 20.65 -15.28 6.30
N PRO A 140 20.32 -14.49 5.26
CA PRO A 140 19.64 -14.99 4.07
C PRO A 140 20.46 -16.05 3.34
N LEU A 141 19.80 -17.08 2.82
CA LEU A 141 20.46 -18.14 2.04
C LEU A 141 20.62 -17.70 0.58
N ASN A 142 21.83 -17.87 0.05
CA ASN A 142 22.24 -17.25 -1.22
C ASN A 142 22.43 -18.25 -2.39
N GLY A 143 22.06 -19.52 -2.22
CA GLY A 143 22.17 -20.56 -3.24
C GLY A 143 23.55 -21.21 -3.39
N ASP A 144 24.57 -20.77 -2.66
CA ASP A 144 25.90 -21.40 -2.66
C ASP A 144 25.95 -22.52 -1.62
N ALA A 145 25.99 -23.78 -2.07
CA ALA A 145 25.91 -24.94 -1.19
C ALA A 145 26.99 -24.99 -0.08
N GLY A 146 28.15 -24.37 -0.28
CA GLY A 146 29.21 -24.32 0.73
C GLY A 146 28.93 -23.26 1.80
N LYS A 147 28.49 -22.07 1.38
CA LYS A 147 28.16 -20.97 2.29
C LYS A 147 26.82 -21.18 2.98
N GLU A 148 25.84 -21.77 2.31
CA GLU A 148 24.54 -22.13 2.89
C GLU A 148 24.70 -23.07 4.08
N ALA A 149 25.54 -24.11 3.97
CA ALA A 149 25.75 -25.03 5.10
C ALA A 149 26.33 -24.33 6.35
N LEU A 150 27.19 -23.32 6.15
CA LEU A 150 27.74 -22.51 7.24
C LEU A 150 26.69 -21.52 7.79
N ALA A 151 25.93 -20.87 6.91
CA ALA A 151 24.84 -19.97 7.28
C ALA A 151 23.74 -20.73 8.04
N ASP A 152 23.35 -21.92 7.61
CA ASP A 152 22.40 -22.81 8.30
C ASP A 152 22.90 -23.16 9.70
N THR A 153 24.16 -23.58 9.81
CA THR A 153 24.77 -23.91 11.12
C THR A 153 24.80 -22.70 12.04
N PHE A 154 25.13 -21.52 11.51
CA PHE A 154 25.10 -20.26 12.26
C PHE A 154 23.67 -19.92 12.70
N ASN A 155 22.71 -19.94 11.77
CA ASN A 155 21.30 -19.64 11.97
C ASN A 155 20.66 -20.55 13.04
N ASP A 156 20.89 -21.86 12.96
CA ASP A 156 20.41 -22.84 13.94
C ASP A 156 20.93 -22.53 15.35
N ASN A 157 22.21 -22.20 15.47
CA ASN A 157 22.82 -21.87 16.76
C ASN A 157 22.26 -20.58 17.35
N ILE A 158 22.15 -19.50 16.57
CA ILE A 158 21.62 -18.23 17.08
C ILE A 158 20.15 -18.37 17.47
N VAL A 159 19.33 -19.10 16.70
CA VAL A 159 17.92 -19.34 17.02
C VAL A 159 17.80 -20.10 18.34
N GLN A 160 18.55 -21.20 18.52
CA GLN A 160 18.56 -21.96 19.78
C GLN A 160 18.98 -21.09 20.97
N MET A 161 19.94 -20.20 20.79
CA MET A 161 20.44 -19.31 21.84
C MET A 161 19.48 -18.16 22.17
N LEU A 162 18.76 -17.63 21.18
CA LEU A 162 17.72 -16.61 21.35
C LEU A 162 16.50 -17.19 22.06
N LEU A 163 16.05 -18.39 21.69
CA LEU A 163 14.92 -19.05 22.33
C LEU A 163 15.17 -19.34 23.82
N ARG A 164 16.41 -19.63 24.21
CA ARG A 164 16.78 -19.76 25.64
C ARG A 164 16.64 -18.44 26.40
N ARG A 165 17.11 -17.34 25.81
CA ARG A 165 16.96 -15.98 26.38
C ARG A 165 15.48 -15.58 26.48
N ALA A 166 14.69 -15.86 25.45
CA ALA A 166 13.25 -15.63 25.47
C ALA A 166 12.56 -16.43 26.58
N ALA A 167 12.96 -17.70 26.81
CA ALA A 167 12.45 -18.52 27.91
C ALA A 167 12.82 -17.97 29.30
N ASP A 168 13.93 -17.24 29.40
CA ASP A 168 14.34 -16.51 30.61
C ASP A 168 13.65 -15.14 30.76
N GLY A 169 12.70 -14.81 29.86
CA GLY A 169 11.89 -13.59 29.91
C GLY A 169 12.54 -12.37 29.25
N ILE A 170 13.64 -12.55 28.53
CA ILE A 170 14.26 -11.47 27.73
C ILE A 170 13.44 -11.25 26.45
N ARG A 171 13.17 -10.00 26.09
CA ARG A 171 12.36 -9.61 24.91
C ARG A 171 13.15 -9.76 23.60
N VAL A 172 13.57 -10.99 23.28
CA VAL A 172 14.29 -11.32 22.03
C VAL A 172 13.48 -12.27 21.16
N LEU A 173 13.50 -12.03 19.84
CA LEU A 173 12.78 -12.84 18.87
C LEU A 173 13.68 -13.14 17.65
N PRO A 174 13.82 -14.40 17.21
CA PRO A 174 14.43 -14.70 15.91
C PRO A 174 13.47 -14.33 14.77
N VAL A 175 14.01 -13.72 13.71
CA VAL A 175 13.29 -13.42 12.46
C VAL A 175 13.93 -14.19 11.33
N PHE A 176 13.16 -15.09 10.71
CA PHE A 176 13.65 -15.99 9.68
C PHE A 176 13.61 -15.33 8.30
N MET A 177 14.77 -15.25 7.65
CA MET A 177 14.94 -14.73 6.29
C MET A 177 14.86 -15.84 5.21
N GLU A 178 14.33 -17.01 5.58
CA GLU A 178 14.25 -18.23 4.76
C GLU A 178 13.32 -18.10 3.54
N ALA A 179 12.50 -17.05 3.48
CA ALA A 179 11.66 -16.75 2.32
C ALA A 179 12.48 -16.26 1.10
N LEU A 180 13.72 -15.82 1.32
CA LEU A 180 14.63 -15.40 0.27
C LEU A 180 15.29 -16.63 -0.38
N GLY A 181 15.26 -16.68 -1.70
CA GLY A 181 15.94 -17.68 -2.50
C GLY A 181 16.99 -17.08 -3.44
N PRO A 182 17.65 -17.91 -4.27
CA PRO A 182 18.73 -17.46 -5.16
C PRO A 182 18.32 -16.35 -6.14
N ASP A 183 17.07 -16.36 -6.61
CA ASP A 183 16.54 -15.34 -7.53
C ASP A 183 16.31 -13.98 -6.83
N ASP A 184 16.30 -13.95 -5.51
CA ASP A 184 16.17 -12.75 -4.70
C ASP A 184 17.51 -12.07 -4.43
N MET A 185 18.63 -12.61 -4.95
CA MET A 185 19.98 -12.09 -4.76
C MET A 185 20.47 -11.36 -6.01
N ALA A 186 20.99 -10.14 -5.85
CA ALA A 186 21.54 -9.34 -6.95
C ALA A 186 22.91 -9.83 -7.42
N ASP A 187 23.74 -10.29 -6.48
CA ASP A 187 25.14 -10.69 -6.73
C ASP A 187 25.55 -12.00 -6.02
N GLY A 188 24.55 -12.79 -5.57
CA GLY A 188 24.78 -14.02 -4.82
C GLY A 188 25.20 -13.78 -3.36
N LEU A 189 25.04 -12.56 -2.84
CA LEU A 189 25.22 -12.24 -1.42
C LEU A 189 24.17 -11.24 -0.93
N HIS A 190 23.93 -10.19 -1.69
CA HIS A 190 23.01 -9.12 -1.32
C HIS A 190 21.64 -9.30 -1.97
N PRO A 191 20.54 -9.06 -1.24
CA PRO A 191 19.21 -9.05 -1.82
C PRO A 191 19.08 -8.01 -2.96
N ASN A 192 18.29 -8.35 -3.97
CA ASN A 192 17.74 -7.38 -4.91
C ASN A 192 16.45 -6.76 -4.32
N ASP A 193 15.79 -5.87 -5.07
CA ASP A 193 14.57 -5.21 -4.58
C ASP A 193 13.45 -6.18 -4.18
N GLN A 194 13.32 -7.34 -4.85
CA GLN A 194 12.34 -8.37 -4.47
C GLN A 194 12.73 -9.06 -3.17
N GLY A 195 14.01 -9.40 -3.01
CA GLY A 195 14.53 -9.96 -1.76
C GLY A 195 14.33 -9.01 -0.57
N TYR A 196 14.60 -7.72 -0.76
CA TYR A 196 14.38 -6.72 0.27
C TYR A 196 12.90 -6.53 0.63
N ALA A 197 11.97 -6.69 -0.32
CA ALA A 197 10.54 -6.71 -0.01
C ALA A 197 10.16 -7.90 0.89
N LYS A 198 10.65 -9.11 0.59
CA LYS A 198 10.43 -10.28 1.44
C LYS A 198 11.04 -10.13 2.84
N MET A 199 12.21 -9.50 2.93
CA MET A 199 12.81 -9.18 4.24
C MET A 199 11.93 -8.23 5.04
N ALA A 200 11.31 -7.23 4.39
CA ALA A 200 10.38 -6.33 5.06
C ALA A 200 9.18 -7.10 5.65
N ASP A 201 8.62 -8.06 4.90
CA ASP A 201 7.54 -8.93 5.37
C ASP A 201 7.97 -9.80 6.57
N ALA A 202 9.20 -10.32 6.54
CA ALA A 202 9.76 -11.11 7.64
C ALA A 202 9.93 -10.27 8.91
N TRP A 203 10.51 -9.06 8.78
CA TRP A 203 10.64 -8.11 9.89
C TRP A 203 9.29 -7.69 10.44
N PHE A 204 8.33 -7.40 9.56
CA PHE A 204 6.97 -7.09 9.96
C PHE A 204 6.34 -8.24 10.74
N SER A 205 6.49 -9.48 10.27
CA SER A 205 6.00 -10.67 10.97
C SER A 205 6.62 -10.87 12.36
N GLY A 206 7.90 -10.53 12.51
CA GLY A 206 8.56 -10.53 13.81
C GLY A 206 8.03 -9.44 14.74
N LEU A 207 7.87 -8.23 14.22
CA LEU A 207 7.34 -7.08 14.97
C LEU A 207 5.91 -7.32 15.42
N TRP A 208 5.11 -7.87 14.50
CA TRP A 208 3.78 -8.40 14.75
C TRP A 208 3.77 -9.31 15.97
N GLN A 209 4.62 -10.35 15.97
CA GLN A 209 4.67 -11.31 17.04
C GLN A 209 5.11 -10.69 18.39
N ALA A 210 6.08 -9.78 18.37
CA ALA A 210 6.53 -9.07 19.57
C ALA A 210 5.41 -8.18 20.15
N ALA A 211 4.64 -7.50 19.28
CA ALA A 211 3.49 -6.71 19.69
C ALA A 211 2.38 -7.60 20.30
N GLU A 212 2.10 -8.76 19.71
CA GLU A 212 1.15 -9.75 20.25
C GLU A 212 1.52 -10.23 21.65
N TRP A 213 2.81 -10.35 21.94
CA TRP A 213 3.28 -10.70 23.28
C TRP A 213 3.32 -9.52 24.25
N GLY A 214 2.90 -8.33 23.81
CA GLY A 214 2.91 -7.11 24.62
C GLY A 214 4.31 -6.62 24.94
N TRP A 215 5.29 -6.88 24.07
CA TRP A 215 6.68 -6.50 24.29
C TRP A 215 7.01 -5.09 23.81
N ILE A 216 6.14 -4.50 22.98
CA ILE A 216 6.35 -3.17 22.39
C ILE A 216 5.58 -2.13 23.20
N ASP A 217 6.29 -1.44 24.08
CA ASP A 217 5.82 -0.23 24.73
C ASP A 217 6.06 0.98 23.80
N PRO A 218 5.15 1.98 23.71
CA PRO A 218 5.36 3.15 22.86
C PRO A 218 6.65 3.90 23.20
N ALA A 219 7.39 4.34 22.18
CA ALA A 219 8.58 5.16 22.35
C ALA A 219 8.23 6.47 23.08
N THR A 220 9.14 6.91 23.95
CA THR A 220 9.01 8.16 24.70
C THR A 220 9.98 9.21 24.17
N GLY A 221 9.64 10.50 24.35
CA GLY A 221 10.41 11.63 23.82
C GLY A 221 10.10 11.94 22.36
N ASP A 222 10.83 12.94 21.84
CA ASP A 222 10.68 13.38 20.45
C ASP A 222 11.15 12.29 19.48
N LEU A 223 10.44 12.16 18.36
CA LEU A 223 10.80 11.30 17.23
C LEU A 223 11.18 12.26 16.10
N PRO A 224 12.45 12.66 15.99
CA PRO A 224 12.85 13.74 15.09
C PRO A 224 12.72 13.37 13.61
N ASN A 225 12.83 12.07 13.28
CA ASN A 225 12.79 11.55 11.89
C ASN A 225 11.51 10.75 11.62
N GLY A 226 10.82 10.31 12.67
CA GLY A 226 9.46 9.81 12.59
C GLY A 226 8.58 10.87 11.94
N PRO A 227 7.60 10.50 11.10
CA PRO A 227 6.82 11.46 10.35
C PRO A 227 6.25 12.45 11.35
N THR A 228 6.73 13.69 11.31
CA THR A 228 6.08 14.81 12.00
C THR A 228 4.64 14.73 11.52
N GLU A 229 3.68 14.39 12.39
CA GLU A 229 2.24 14.28 12.09
C GLU A 229 1.91 14.87 10.72
N GLN A 230 1.96 14.08 9.64
CA GLN A 230 1.65 14.59 8.32
C GLN A 230 0.16 14.36 8.03
N TYR A 231 -0.65 14.42 9.09
CA TYR A 231 -2.06 14.67 8.90
C TYR A 231 -2.25 16.17 8.87
N CYS A 232 -2.75 16.67 7.74
CA CYS A 232 -3.01 18.09 7.59
C CYS A 232 -4.05 18.51 8.65
N ALA A 233 -3.57 19.03 9.78
CA ALA A 233 -4.43 19.62 10.81
C ALA A 233 -5.08 20.91 10.32
N SER A 234 -4.49 21.53 9.29
CA SER A 234 -5.00 22.67 8.53
C SER A 234 -5.67 22.20 7.23
N ASN A 235 -6.57 23.02 6.67
CA ASN A 235 -7.16 22.73 5.36
C ASN A 235 -6.07 22.57 4.28
N PRO A 236 -6.28 21.70 3.29
CA PRO A 236 -5.28 21.40 2.27
C PRO A 236 -4.95 22.64 1.43
N VAL A 237 -3.69 22.73 1.00
CA VAL A 237 -3.23 23.70 0.00
C VAL A 237 -3.02 23.00 -1.33
N TRP A 238 -3.80 23.39 -2.33
CA TRP A 238 -3.77 22.77 -3.66
C TRP A 238 -2.69 23.36 -4.56
N TYR A 239 -1.63 22.60 -4.85
CA TYR A 239 -0.57 23.01 -5.77
C TYR A 239 -0.88 22.52 -7.20
N PRO A 240 -1.13 23.42 -8.17
CA PRO A 240 -1.49 23.02 -9.53
C PRO A 240 -0.33 22.30 -10.24
N GLN A 241 -0.61 21.10 -10.76
CA GLN A 241 0.36 20.30 -11.52
C GLN A 241 0.23 20.47 -13.03
N GLY A 242 -0.92 21.01 -13.47
CA GLY A 242 -1.31 20.99 -14.87
C GLY A 242 -1.78 19.59 -15.31
N GLN A 243 -1.65 19.32 -16.60
CA GLN A 243 -2.08 18.06 -17.19
C GLN A 243 -1.03 16.96 -16.93
N ILE A 244 -1.41 15.93 -16.19
CA ILE A 244 -0.54 14.81 -15.80
C ILE A 244 -0.78 13.54 -16.63
N ALA A 245 -1.87 13.50 -17.42
CA ALA A 245 -2.11 12.43 -18.38
C ALA A 245 -2.91 12.93 -19.59
N ASN A 246 -2.66 12.34 -20.76
CA ASN A 246 -3.39 12.65 -21.99
C ASN A 246 -4.73 11.90 -22.12
N GLY A 247 -5.01 11.01 -21.16
CA GLY A 247 -6.19 10.16 -21.15
C GLY A 247 -6.03 8.90 -21.99
N ALA A 248 -6.98 7.98 -21.84
CA ALA A 248 -6.95 6.69 -22.54
C ALA A 248 -7.38 6.79 -24.03
N GLY A 249 -7.81 7.97 -24.50
CA GLY A 249 -8.26 8.18 -25.89
C GLY A 249 -9.59 7.50 -26.27
N LEU A 250 -10.32 6.96 -25.28
CA LEU A 250 -11.55 6.19 -25.47
C LEU A 250 -12.79 7.10 -25.52
N GLY A 251 -12.97 7.85 -26.63
CA GLY A 251 -14.22 8.58 -26.86
C GLY A 251 -15.46 7.67 -26.78
N ASP A 252 -16.66 8.26 -26.74
CA ASP A 252 -17.96 7.62 -26.42
C ASP A 252 -18.33 6.34 -27.22
N ASN A 253 -17.54 5.91 -28.20
CA ASN A 253 -17.66 4.64 -28.92
C ASN A 253 -16.33 3.87 -28.85
N GLY A 254 -16.16 3.03 -27.83
CA GLY A 254 -14.96 2.21 -27.60
C GLY A 254 -14.75 1.10 -28.63
N GLY A 255 -14.36 1.45 -29.86
CA GLY A 255 -13.76 0.51 -30.82
C GLY A 255 -12.24 0.55 -30.69
N LEU A 256 -11.63 -0.57 -30.25
CA LEU A 256 -10.19 -0.66 -29.97
C LEU A 256 -9.29 -0.84 -31.21
N TYR A 257 -9.86 -1.11 -32.40
CA TYR A 257 -9.12 -1.20 -33.67
C TYR A 257 -10.04 -0.93 -34.88
N ASP A 258 -9.54 -0.23 -35.91
CA ASP A 258 -10.11 -0.27 -37.26
C ASP A 258 -9.19 -1.13 -38.15
N CYS A 259 -9.56 -2.41 -38.31
CA CYS A 259 -8.78 -3.39 -39.05
C CYS A 259 -9.23 -3.51 -40.50
N THR A 260 -8.31 -3.30 -41.45
CA THR A 260 -8.53 -3.48 -42.88
C THR A 260 -7.60 -4.53 -43.47
N VAL A 261 -8.02 -5.14 -44.58
CA VAL A 261 -7.16 -6.07 -45.34
C VAL A 261 -6.08 -5.25 -46.04
N ILE A 262 -4.81 -5.60 -45.85
CA ILE A 262 -3.72 -5.00 -46.63
C ILE A 262 -3.90 -5.47 -48.07
N SER A 263 -4.13 -4.53 -49.00
CA SER A 263 -4.42 -4.83 -50.42
C SER A 263 -3.37 -5.73 -51.08
N ASP A 264 -2.15 -5.67 -50.58
CA ASP A 264 -0.97 -6.29 -51.17
C ASP A 264 -0.57 -7.59 -50.46
N GLN A 265 -1.24 -7.95 -49.36
CA GLN A 265 -1.02 -9.15 -48.55
C GLN A 265 -2.36 -9.73 -48.06
N PRO A 266 -3.08 -10.52 -48.88
CA PRO A 266 -4.47 -10.91 -48.63
C PRO A 266 -4.64 -11.96 -47.52
N THR A 267 -3.60 -12.25 -46.73
CA THR A 267 -3.60 -13.19 -45.60
C THR A 267 -3.36 -12.51 -44.25
N VAL A 268 -3.20 -11.17 -44.23
CA VAL A 268 -2.95 -10.39 -43.02
C VAL A 268 -3.84 -9.14 -42.96
N CYS A 269 -4.22 -8.75 -41.74
CA CYS A 269 -4.95 -7.53 -41.42
C CYS A 269 -3.97 -6.47 -40.89
N SER A 270 -4.13 -5.22 -41.32
CA SER A 270 -3.53 -4.05 -40.64
C SER A 270 -4.59 -3.42 -39.75
N CYS A 271 -4.27 -3.22 -38.49
CA CYS A 271 -5.16 -2.60 -37.51
C CYS A 271 -4.56 -1.26 -37.07
N GLU A 272 -5.28 -0.18 -37.34
CA GLU A 272 -4.91 1.15 -36.85
C GLU A 272 -5.53 1.39 -35.47
N PHE A 273 -4.70 1.83 -34.54
CA PHE A 273 -5.16 2.43 -33.29
C PHE A 273 -5.56 3.87 -33.62
N THR A 274 -6.71 4.33 -33.14
CA THR A 274 -7.16 5.72 -33.32
C THR A 274 -6.39 6.68 -32.41
N GLU A 275 -5.05 6.67 -32.51
CA GLU A 275 -4.17 7.73 -32.01
C GLU A 275 -3.38 8.35 -33.16
N PRO A 276 -3.19 9.68 -33.19
CA PRO A 276 -2.30 10.28 -34.18
C PRO A 276 -0.83 9.89 -33.88
N ASN A 277 -0.19 9.17 -34.80
CA ASN A 277 1.27 8.89 -34.89
C ASN A 277 1.86 7.65 -34.19
N LYS A 278 1.16 6.50 -34.13
CA LYS A 278 1.80 5.21 -33.81
C LYS A 278 1.89 4.25 -35.02
N PRO A 279 2.91 3.37 -35.07
CA PRO A 279 3.08 2.42 -36.18
C PRO A 279 2.02 1.31 -36.18
N GLU A 280 1.62 0.88 -37.39
CA GLU A 280 0.63 -0.17 -37.65
C GLU A 280 0.99 -1.51 -37.00
N THR A 281 -0.02 -2.23 -36.48
CA THR A 281 0.14 -3.59 -35.95
C THR A 281 -0.45 -4.60 -36.94
N ILE A 282 0.33 -5.61 -37.34
CA ILE A 282 -0.06 -6.59 -38.39
C ILE A 282 -0.46 -7.92 -37.75
N PHE A 283 -1.66 -8.41 -38.06
CA PHE A 283 -2.19 -9.70 -37.61
C PHE A 283 -2.45 -10.66 -38.78
N PRO A 284 -2.31 -11.99 -38.61
CA PRO A 284 -2.84 -12.95 -39.59
C PRO A 284 -4.39 -12.94 -39.62
N ILE A 285 -4.98 -13.17 -40.80
CA ILE A 285 -6.45 -13.18 -40.95
C ILE A 285 -7.06 -14.30 -40.08
N PRO A 286 -8.10 -14.00 -39.26
CA PRO A 286 -8.77 -15.01 -38.43
C PRO A 286 -9.37 -16.16 -39.26
N PRO A 287 -9.58 -17.35 -38.66
CA PRO A 287 -10.19 -18.49 -39.34
C PRO A 287 -11.59 -18.22 -39.94
N SER A 288 -12.28 -17.19 -39.43
CA SER A 288 -13.57 -16.71 -39.93
C SER A 288 -13.46 -15.92 -41.25
N GLY A 289 -12.27 -15.46 -41.63
CA GLY A 289 -11.97 -14.88 -42.94
C GLY A 289 -12.19 -13.38 -43.08
N HIS A 290 -12.57 -12.65 -42.02
CA HIS A 290 -12.89 -11.22 -42.08
C HIS A 290 -12.05 -10.41 -41.07
N CYS A 291 -11.33 -9.38 -41.53
CA CYS A 291 -10.57 -8.49 -40.63
C CYS A 291 -11.46 -7.68 -39.67
N SER A 292 -12.73 -7.45 -40.04
CA SER A 292 -13.72 -6.83 -39.16
C SER A 292 -14.02 -7.64 -37.90
N ASP A 293 -13.67 -8.92 -37.85
CA ASP A 293 -13.85 -9.74 -36.66
C ASP A 293 -12.79 -9.44 -35.59
N LEU A 294 -11.73 -8.71 -35.95
CA LEU A 294 -10.77 -8.11 -35.03
C LEU A 294 -11.26 -6.75 -34.51
N ASN A 295 -12.29 -6.15 -35.13
CA ASN A 295 -12.91 -4.91 -34.65
C ASN A 295 -13.82 -5.26 -33.46
N ASP A 296 -13.46 -4.82 -32.26
CA ASP A 296 -14.25 -5.10 -31.06
C ASP A 296 -15.45 -4.13 -30.96
N ASN A 297 -16.64 -4.64 -31.29
CA ASN A 297 -17.93 -3.95 -31.12
C ASN A 297 -18.69 -4.41 -29.85
N SER A 298 -18.02 -5.04 -28.87
CA SER A 298 -18.70 -5.57 -27.68
C SER A 298 -19.12 -4.47 -26.70
N THR A 299 -20.30 -4.60 -26.10
CA THR A 299 -20.81 -3.76 -25.00
C THR A 299 -20.22 -4.16 -23.64
N ALA A 300 -19.21 -5.03 -23.61
CA ALA A 300 -18.59 -5.49 -22.37
C ALA A 300 -17.63 -4.42 -21.84
N VAL A 301 -17.75 -4.08 -20.56
CA VAL A 301 -16.83 -3.13 -19.92
C VAL A 301 -15.45 -3.79 -19.83
N ARG A 302 -14.49 -3.29 -20.62
CA ARG A 302 -13.07 -3.66 -20.51
C ARG A 302 -12.33 -2.57 -19.75
N PHE A 303 -11.47 -2.97 -18.82
CA PHE A 303 -10.71 -2.03 -17.99
C PHE A 303 -9.31 -1.92 -18.56
N ALA A 304 -9.04 -0.83 -19.29
CA ALA A 304 -7.67 -0.44 -19.60
C ALA A 304 -7.07 0.20 -18.35
N ALA A 305 -5.91 -0.28 -17.91
CA ALA A 305 -5.19 0.30 -16.78
C ALA A 305 -3.86 0.90 -17.21
N PHE A 306 -3.42 1.85 -16.40
CA PHE A 306 -2.09 2.43 -16.45
C PHE A 306 -1.46 2.24 -15.08
N LEU A 307 -0.23 1.74 -15.04
CA LEU A 307 0.56 1.70 -13.83
C LEU A 307 1.12 3.10 -13.56
N ASN A 308 0.77 3.67 -12.41
CA ASN A 308 1.42 4.86 -11.87
C ASN A 308 2.83 4.45 -11.42
N LEU A 309 3.86 5.01 -12.04
CA LEU A 309 5.28 4.76 -11.74
C LEU A 309 5.83 5.70 -10.64
N GLY A 310 4.97 6.49 -10.03
CA GLY A 310 5.34 7.57 -9.14
C GLY A 310 5.93 8.76 -9.88
N SER A 311 6.33 9.78 -9.12
CA SER A 311 6.97 10.97 -9.66
C SER A 311 8.48 10.88 -9.53
N THR A 312 9.19 11.37 -10.55
CA THR A 312 10.62 11.68 -10.46
C THR A 312 10.88 13.10 -9.94
N GLN A 313 9.81 13.87 -9.69
CA GLN A 313 9.86 15.23 -9.18
C GLN A 313 9.52 15.26 -7.69
N THR A 314 10.12 16.20 -6.97
CA THR A 314 9.90 16.39 -5.53
C THR A 314 9.22 17.74 -5.26
N GLY A 315 8.76 17.93 -4.01
CA GLY A 315 8.14 19.18 -3.58
C GLY A 315 6.80 19.45 -4.28
N THR A 316 6.55 20.70 -4.67
CA THR A 316 5.24 21.12 -5.21
C THR A 316 4.87 20.50 -6.54
N ASN A 317 5.73 19.70 -7.18
CA ASN A 317 5.46 19.04 -8.46
C ASN A 317 5.33 17.51 -8.35
N ALA A 318 5.28 16.96 -7.13
CA ALA A 318 5.34 15.51 -6.88
C ALA A 318 4.14 14.71 -7.40
N ALA A 319 3.05 15.35 -7.82
CA ALA A 319 1.92 14.66 -8.46
C ALA A 319 2.08 14.53 -9.99
N GLN A 320 3.16 15.06 -10.58
CA GLN A 320 3.54 14.77 -11.97
C GLN A 320 4.17 13.38 -12.04
N VAL A 321 3.34 12.36 -12.22
CA VAL A 321 3.74 10.95 -12.24
C VAL A 321 3.95 10.38 -13.64
N GLY A 322 4.77 9.33 -13.73
CA GLY A 322 4.91 8.54 -14.94
C GLY A 322 3.77 7.52 -15.09
N TRP A 323 3.19 7.40 -16.29
CA TRP A 323 2.16 6.41 -16.59
C TRP A 323 2.68 5.37 -17.56
N LEU A 324 2.63 4.10 -17.17
CA LEU A 324 2.92 2.97 -18.05
C LEU A 324 1.60 2.31 -18.50
N PRO A 325 1.29 2.28 -19.81
CA PRO A 325 0.12 1.56 -20.31
C PRO A 325 0.22 0.06 -19.97
N SER A 326 -0.75 -0.46 -19.24
CA SER A 326 -0.79 -1.87 -18.82
C SER A 326 -1.80 -2.70 -19.62
N GLY A 327 -2.56 -2.06 -20.50
CA GLY A 327 -3.55 -2.71 -21.34
C GLY A 327 -4.79 -3.12 -20.55
N ILE A 328 -5.52 -4.12 -21.05
CA ILE A 328 -6.75 -4.60 -20.43
C ILE A 328 -6.40 -5.49 -19.24
N ILE A 329 -6.81 -5.11 -18.03
CA ILE A 329 -6.55 -5.85 -16.77
C ILE A 329 -7.74 -6.69 -16.30
N ALA A 330 -8.92 -6.48 -16.88
CA ALA A 330 -10.10 -7.28 -16.62
C ALA A 330 -10.97 -7.32 -17.89
N ALA A 331 -11.43 -8.52 -18.25
CA ALA A 331 -12.33 -8.75 -19.39
C ALA A 331 -13.77 -8.28 -19.14
N GLY A 332 -14.09 -7.86 -17.90
CA GLY A 332 -15.42 -7.53 -17.44
C GLY A 332 -16.22 -8.78 -17.03
N VAL A 333 -17.12 -8.60 -16.07
CA VAL A 333 -17.95 -9.70 -15.51
C VAL A 333 -19.38 -9.72 -16.06
N GLY A 334 -19.66 -8.89 -17.08
CA GLY A 334 -21.01 -8.68 -17.62
C GLY A 334 -21.79 -7.55 -16.95
N ALA A 335 -21.25 -6.95 -15.89
CA ALA A 335 -21.81 -5.76 -15.24
C ALA A 335 -21.72 -4.52 -16.15
N PRO A 336 -22.75 -3.64 -16.17
CA PRO A 336 -22.64 -2.31 -16.76
C PRO A 336 -21.70 -1.42 -15.93
N ARG A 337 -21.05 -0.44 -16.57
CA ARG A 337 -20.00 0.39 -15.96
C ARG A 337 -20.41 1.04 -14.63
N HIS A 338 -21.65 1.53 -14.51
CA HIS A 338 -22.13 2.22 -13.31
C HIS A 338 -22.37 1.28 -12.11
N GLN A 339 -22.37 -0.03 -12.34
CA GLN A 339 -22.47 -1.07 -11.30
C GLN A 339 -21.10 -1.61 -10.88
N VAL A 340 -20.01 -1.17 -11.51
CA VAL A 340 -18.66 -1.61 -11.16
C VAL A 340 -18.01 -0.59 -10.25
N GLN A 341 -17.47 -1.07 -9.12
CA GLN A 341 -16.67 -0.28 -8.19
C GLN A 341 -15.38 -1.02 -7.83
N PHE A 342 -14.40 -0.29 -7.32
CA PHE A 342 -13.14 -0.84 -6.80
C PHE A 342 -12.93 -0.34 -5.38
N ALA A 343 -12.66 -1.26 -4.46
CA ALA A 343 -12.30 -0.93 -3.08
C ALA A 343 -11.52 -2.07 -2.44
N ASP A 344 -10.63 -1.77 -1.51
CA ASP A 344 -9.90 -2.78 -0.73
C ASP A 344 -10.83 -3.35 0.34
N ILE A 345 -11.32 -4.57 0.13
CA ILE A 345 -12.29 -5.22 1.01
C ILE A 345 -11.59 -6.11 2.04
N ASN A 346 -10.42 -6.65 1.70
CA ASN A 346 -9.69 -7.59 2.55
C ASN A 346 -8.56 -6.95 3.37
N GLY A 347 -8.20 -5.70 3.08
CA GLY A 347 -7.20 -4.90 3.78
C GLY A 347 -5.76 -5.20 3.35
N ASP A 348 -5.56 -5.68 2.12
CA ASP A 348 -4.22 -6.05 1.62
C ASP A 348 -3.51 -4.93 0.82
N GLY A 349 -4.12 -3.75 0.76
CA GLY A 349 -3.66 -2.58 0.03
C GLY A 349 -4.05 -2.58 -1.44
N ARG A 350 -4.80 -3.57 -1.93
CA ARG A 350 -5.23 -3.67 -3.32
C ARG A 350 -6.74 -3.68 -3.42
N ALA A 351 -7.27 -2.93 -4.37
CA ALA A 351 -8.71 -2.87 -4.57
C ALA A 351 -9.26 -4.13 -5.26
N GLU A 352 -10.30 -4.72 -4.68
CA GLU A 352 -11.15 -5.75 -5.27
C GLU A 352 -11.99 -5.19 -6.41
N TYR A 353 -12.36 -6.07 -7.35
CA TYR A 353 -13.37 -5.76 -8.35
C TYR A 353 -14.76 -6.07 -7.79
N LEU A 354 -15.63 -5.08 -7.73
CA LEU A 354 -16.97 -5.21 -7.16
C LEU A 354 -18.05 -5.02 -8.23
N TRP A 355 -18.99 -5.94 -8.30
CA TRP A 355 -20.25 -5.78 -9.02
C TRP A 355 -21.37 -5.50 -8.03
N VAL A 356 -21.79 -4.24 -7.97
CA VAL A 356 -22.95 -3.79 -7.19
C VAL A 356 -24.22 -3.96 -8.03
N HIS A 357 -25.12 -4.83 -7.60
CA HIS A 357 -26.40 -5.07 -8.25
C HIS A 357 -27.41 -3.94 -7.97
N ASP A 358 -28.49 -3.89 -8.76
CA ASP A 358 -29.54 -2.87 -8.63
C ASP A 358 -30.23 -2.86 -7.26
N ASP A 359 -30.20 -3.97 -6.53
CA ASP A 359 -30.75 -4.12 -5.17
C ASP A 359 -29.70 -3.89 -4.05
N GLY A 360 -28.52 -3.42 -4.44
CA GLY A 360 -27.41 -3.13 -3.54
C GLY A 360 -26.67 -4.36 -3.02
N SER A 361 -27.02 -5.57 -3.46
CA SER A 361 -26.17 -6.75 -3.24
C SER A 361 -24.88 -6.65 -4.05
N VAL A 362 -23.83 -7.35 -3.62
CA VAL A 362 -22.48 -7.20 -4.20
C VAL A 362 -21.80 -8.54 -4.38
N ASP A 363 -21.33 -8.79 -5.59
CA ASP A 363 -20.36 -9.85 -5.90
C ASP A 363 -18.96 -9.27 -6.05
N ALA A 364 -17.94 -10.01 -5.58
CA ALA A 364 -16.55 -9.56 -5.64
C ALA A 364 -15.62 -10.56 -6.33
N TRP A 365 -14.52 -10.01 -6.85
CA TRP A 365 -13.35 -10.76 -7.29
C TRP A 365 -12.12 -10.19 -6.60
N LEU A 366 -11.42 -11.06 -5.87
CA LEU A 366 -10.20 -10.75 -5.14
C LEU A 366 -9.06 -10.39 -6.08
N ASN A 367 -8.38 -9.30 -5.77
CA ASN A 367 -7.20 -8.85 -6.48
C ASN A 367 -5.96 -9.59 -5.96
N LEU A 368 -5.42 -10.53 -6.75
CA LEU A 368 -4.22 -11.29 -6.36
C LEU A 368 -2.91 -10.56 -6.73
N GLY A 369 -2.98 -9.37 -7.32
CA GLY A 369 -1.85 -8.61 -7.82
C GLY A 369 -1.32 -9.10 -9.18
N GLY A 370 -0.27 -8.43 -9.65
CA GLY A 370 0.46 -8.80 -10.86
C GLY A 370 1.53 -9.88 -10.62
N PRO A 371 2.09 -10.46 -11.69
CA PRO A 371 3.11 -11.51 -11.60
C PRO A 371 4.46 -11.04 -11.02
N ASP A 372 4.69 -9.73 -10.95
CA ASP A 372 5.88 -9.12 -10.37
C ASP A 372 5.56 -7.71 -9.82
N ALA A 373 6.50 -7.14 -9.06
CA ALA A 373 6.43 -5.77 -8.56
C ALA A 373 6.93 -4.73 -9.60
N GLY A 374 7.19 -5.15 -10.83
CA GLY A 374 7.76 -4.33 -11.89
C GLY A 374 6.70 -3.83 -12.88
N PRO A 375 7.06 -3.65 -14.15
CA PRO A 375 6.14 -3.21 -15.20
C PRO A 375 4.89 -4.07 -15.37
N ASN A 376 4.88 -5.30 -14.85
CA ASN A 376 3.72 -6.19 -14.90
C ASN A 376 2.87 -6.14 -13.62
N ALA A 377 3.19 -5.33 -12.61
CA ALA A 377 2.42 -5.23 -11.37
C ALA A 377 0.93 -4.94 -11.60
N ALA A 378 0.61 -4.18 -12.65
CA ALA A 378 -0.77 -3.88 -13.04
C ALA A 378 -1.48 -5.02 -13.80
N LYS A 379 -0.80 -6.12 -14.17
CA LYS A 379 -1.42 -7.29 -14.83
C LYS A 379 -2.10 -8.20 -13.80
N VAL A 380 -3.19 -7.69 -13.23
CA VAL A 380 -3.90 -8.30 -12.11
C VAL A 380 -4.47 -9.67 -12.45
N ALA A 381 -4.24 -10.63 -11.55
CA ALA A 381 -5.00 -11.88 -11.51
C ALA A 381 -6.23 -11.73 -10.59
N TRP A 382 -7.41 -12.06 -11.12
CA TRP A 382 -8.68 -11.96 -10.39
C TRP A 382 -9.18 -13.33 -9.96
N SER A 383 -9.53 -13.48 -8.68
CA SER A 383 -10.12 -14.71 -8.14
C SER A 383 -11.59 -14.48 -7.76
N PRO A 384 -12.57 -15.22 -8.34
CA PRO A 384 -13.97 -15.05 -7.98
C PRO A 384 -14.20 -15.35 -6.50
N SER A 385 -14.82 -14.42 -5.80
CA SER A 385 -15.15 -14.57 -4.38
C SER A 385 -16.64 -14.85 -4.14
N GLY A 386 -17.49 -14.52 -5.13
CA GLY A 386 -18.94 -14.64 -5.01
C GLY A 386 -19.56 -13.46 -4.25
N SER A 387 -20.75 -13.69 -3.68
CA SER A 387 -21.51 -12.63 -3.02
C SER A 387 -20.92 -12.28 -1.66
N ILE A 388 -20.52 -11.01 -1.50
CA ILE A 388 -19.94 -10.48 -0.27
C ILE A 388 -20.95 -9.67 0.54
N ALA A 389 -22.04 -9.20 -0.08
CA ALA A 389 -23.11 -8.47 0.59
C ALA A 389 -24.46 -8.81 -0.02
N GLY A 390 -25.46 -9.09 0.82
CA GLY A 390 -26.85 -9.35 0.37
C GLY A 390 -27.67 -8.09 0.06
N GLY A 391 -27.07 -6.91 0.18
CA GLY A 391 -27.77 -5.63 0.09
C GLY A 391 -28.63 -5.32 1.32
N ILE A 392 -29.11 -4.08 1.40
CA ILE A 392 -29.87 -3.57 2.55
C ILE A 392 -31.35 -3.30 2.20
N GLY A 393 -31.81 -3.82 1.07
CA GLY A 393 -33.15 -3.56 0.52
C GLY A 393 -33.31 -2.16 -0.09
N MET A 394 -32.19 -1.53 -0.47
CA MET A 394 -32.13 -0.23 -1.13
C MET A 394 -31.53 -0.36 -2.53
N ASP A 395 -31.59 0.71 -3.33
CA ASP A 395 -31.03 0.70 -4.68
C ASP A 395 -29.49 0.65 -4.69
N GLY A 396 -28.92 -0.01 -5.69
CA GLY A 396 -27.46 -0.10 -5.87
C GLY A 396 -26.77 1.24 -6.15
N LEU A 397 -27.49 2.25 -6.66
CA LEU A 397 -26.91 3.56 -7.02
C LEU A 397 -26.39 4.33 -5.80
N GLY A 398 -26.92 4.05 -4.61
CA GLY A 398 -26.48 4.63 -3.35
C GLY A 398 -25.25 3.95 -2.75
N VAL A 399 -24.85 2.77 -3.23
CA VAL A 399 -23.75 2.01 -2.62
C VAL A 399 -22.40 2.65 -2.92
N ARG A 400 -21.57 2.79 -1.90
CA ARG A 400 -20.17 3.22 -1.95
C ARG A 400 -19.33 2.32 -1.04
N PHE A 401 -18.03 2.36 -1.25
CA PHE A 401 -17.05 1.68 -0.42
C PHE A 401 -15.92 2.63 -0.08
N ALA A 402 -15.61 2.76 1.20
CA ALA A 402 -14.49 3.55 1.70
C ALA A 402 -14.13 3.09 3.12
N ASP A 403 -12.85 3.18 3.49
CA ASP A 403 -12.38 2.90 4.84
C ASP A 403 -12.71 4.07 5.77
N LEU A 404 -13.75 3.93 6.60
CA LEU A 404 -14.20 4.97 7.52
C LEU A 404 -13.60 4.84 8.91
N ASN A 405 -13.21 3.64 9.32
CA ASN A 405 -12.64 3.40 10.65
C ASN A 405 -11.11 3.43 10.67
N GLY A 406 -10.48 3.51 9.50
CA GLY A 406 -9.04 3.55 9.31
C GLY A 406 -8.43 2.19 9.53
N ASP A 407 -9.10 1.13 9.10
CA ASP A 407 -8.64 -0.24 9.26
C ASP A 407 -8.15 -0.92 7.96
N GLY A 408 -7.92 -0.12 6.92
CA GLY A 408 -7.47 -0.57 5.61
C GLY A 408 -8.55 -1.31 4.83
N ARG A 409 -9.68 -1.66 5.43
CA ARG A 409 -10.80 -2.33 4.75
C ARG A 409 -11.93 -1.34 4.53
N ALA A 410 -12.51 -1.39 3.34
CA ALA A 410 -13.62 -0.53 3.00
C ALA A 410 -14.94 -1.03 3.61
N GLU A 411 -15.68 -0.09 4.20
CA GLU A 411 -17.05 -0.26 4.66
C GLU A 411 -18.03 -0.37 3.50
N TYR A 412 -19.15 -1.09 3.73
CA TYR A 412 -20.32 -0.98 2.87
C TYR A 412 -21.11 0.25 3.31
N ILE A 413 -21.28 1.19 2.38
CA ILE A 413 -21.90 2.48 2.65
C ILE A 413 -23.10 2.64 1.72
N TYR A 414 -24.23 3.08 2.25
CA TYR A 414 -25.37 3.52 1.45
C TYR A 414 -25.61 5.02 1.65
N LEU A 415 -25.53 5.77 0.54
CA LEU A 415 -25.91 7.17 0.46
C LEU A 415 -27.35 7.29 -0.04
N ASP A 416 -28.20 7.90 0.79
CA ASP A 416 -29.57 8.23 0.41
C ASP A 416 -29.59 9.37 -0.64
N PRO A 417 -30.73 9.68 -1.29
CA PRO A 417 -30.82 10.80 -2.24
C PRO A 417 -30.33 12.15 -1.70
N SER A 418 -30.44 12.39 -0.39
CA SER A 418 -30.00 13.62 0.27
C SER A 418 -28.51 13.64 0.66
N GLY A 419 -27.78 12.55 0.43
CA GLY A 419 -26.39 12.38 0.85
C GLY A 419 -26.22 11.90 2.30
N ALA A 420 -27.31 11.61 3.02
CA ALA A 420 -27.24 10.95 4.31
C ALA A 420 -26.64 9.55 4.17
N MET A 421 -25.80 9.18 5.12
CA MET A 421 -24.91 8.02 5.00
C MET A 421 -25.25 6.96 6.03
N THR A 422 -25.63 5.77 5.56
CA THR A 422 -25.80 4.57 6.39
C THR A 422 -24.60 3.65 6.20
N VAL A 423 -24.00 3.17 7.29
CA VAL A 423 -22.74 2.41 7.24
C VAL A 423 -22.89 1.02 7.84
N TYR A 424 -22.19 0.06 7.24
CA TYR A 424 -22.00 -1.29 7.73
C TYR A 424 -20.50 -1.55 7.80
N LEU A 425 -20.00 -1.72 9.03
CA LEU A 425 -18.59 -1.95 9.36
C LEU A 425 -18.11 -3.27 8.77
N ASN A 426 -16.98 -3.24 8.08
CA ASN A 426 -16.33 -4.44 7.57
C ASN A 426 -15.56 -5.14 8.70
N LEU A 427 -16.00 -6.33 9.13
CA LEU A 427 -15.30 -7.10 10.15
C LEU A 427 -14.24 -8.05 9.57
N GLY A 428 -14.13 -8.12 8.23
CA GLY A 428 -13.28 -9.05 7.50
C GLY A 428 -13.86 -10.46 7.43
N SER A 429 -13.03 -11.39 6.95
CA SER A 429 -13.43 -12.79 6.81
C SER A 429 -13.28 -13.57 8.12
N PRO A 430 -14.33 -14.26 8.59
CA PRO A 430 -14.27 -15.09 9.79
C PRO A 430 -13.41 -16.34 9.62
N THR A 431 -13.02 -16.71 8.38
CA THR A 431 -12.21 -17.90 8.09
C THR A 431 -10.79 -17.60 7.58
N GLY A 432 -10.49 -16.35 7.18
CA GLY A 432 -9.21 -15.95 6.59
C GLY A 432 -8.86 -16.65 5.26
N GLY A 433 -7.67 -16.36 4.71
CA GLY A 433 -7.09 -17.02 3.53
C GLY A 433 -7.78 -16.71 2.19
N LEU A 434 -7.71 -17.62 1.20
CA LEU A 434 -8.32 -17.46 -0.14
C LEU A 434 -9.86 -17.31 -0.13
N GLY A 435 -10.51 -17.41 1.04
CA GLY A 435 -11.92 -17.06 1.31
C GLY A 435 -12.10 -15.68 1.96
N ALA A 436 -11.10 -14.79 1.86
CA ALA A 436 -11.04 -13.47 2.52
C ALA A 436 -12.18 -12.50 2.15
N ALA A 437 -12.94 -12.76 1.09
CA ALA A 437 -14.07 -11.93 0.69
C ALA A 437 -15.42 -12.36 1.29
N ASN A 438 -15.48 -13.42 2.11
CA ASN A 438 -16.66 -13.67 2.96
C ASN A 438 -16.70 -12.65 4.11
N VAL A 439 -17.05 -11.42 3.79
CA VAL A 439 -17.07 -10.30 4.74
C VAL A 439 -18.24 -10.43 5.70
N GLU A 440 -17.96 -10.27 6.99
CA GLU A 440 -19.01 -10.01 7.98
C GLU A 440 -19.28 -8.51 8.10
N TRP A 441 -20.55 -8.12 7.91
CA TRP A 441 -20.99 -6.73 7.98
C TRP A 441 -21.72 -6.42 9.27
N LEU A 442 -21.30 -5.38 9.98
CA LEU A 442 -21.97 -4.93 11.21
C LEU A 442 -22.62 -3.55 11.03
N ALA A 443 -23.95 -3.51 11.08
CA ALA A 443 -24.73 -2.29 10.94
C ALA A 443 -24.34 -1.22 11.99
N GLN A 444 -23.93 -0.05 11.51
CA GLN A 444 -23.61 1.13 12.34
C GLN A 444 -24.77 2.12 12.42
N GLY A 445 -25.68 2.06 11.44
CA GLY A 445 -26.81 2.97 11.30
C GLY A 445 -26.45 4.19 10.45
N VAL A 446 -27.23 5.26 10.59
CA VAL A 446 -26.98 6.54 9.90
C VAL A 446 -25.90 7.31 10.65
N VAL A 447 -24.78 7.60 9.98
CA VAL A 447 -23.59 8.24 10.57
C VAL A 447 -23.32 9.63 9.98
N ALA A 448 -24.01 10.01 8.90
CA ALA A 448 -24.07 11.38 8.42
C ALA A 448 -25.50 11.73 8.02
N SER A 449 -25.96 12.94 8.34
CA SER A 449 -27.31 13.41 7.97
C SER A 449 -27.40 13.95 6.54
N GLY A 450 -26.30 13.98 5.80
CA GLY A 450 -26.18 14.65 4.51
C GLY A 450 -25.87 16.15 4.64
N PRO A 451 -25.38 16.77 3.56
CA PRO A 451 -24.93 18.15 3.55
C PRO A 451 -26.11 19.13 3.49
N ALA A 452 -26.07 20.18 4.31
CA ALA A 452 -27.14 21.18 4.38
C ALA A 452 -27.17 22.14 3.16
N ASN A 453 -26.18 22.05 2.27
CA ASN A 453 -26.01 22.90 1.09
C ASN A 453 -26.89 22.48 -0.11
N GLY A 454 -27.68 21.41 0.03
CA GLY A 454 -28.58 20.90 -1.01
C GLY A 454 -27.90 19.99 -2.04
N ALA A 455 -26.64 19.61 -1.82
CA ALA A 455 -25.97 18.57 -2.58
C ALA A 455 -26.64 17.21 -2.37
N THR A 456 -26.65 16.37 -3.41
CA THR A 456 -27.22 15.01 -3.38
C THR A 456 -26.10 13.97 -3.28
N ARG A 457 -26.45 12.68 -3.15
CA ARG A 457 -25.45 11.59 -3.19
C ARG A 457 -24.51 11.61 -4.40
N ASP A 458 -24.94 12.18 -5.52
CA ASP A 458 -24.13 12.25 -6.75
C ASP A 458 -23.01 13.29 -6.65
N ASN A 459 -23.08 14.16 -5.64
CA ASN A 459 -22.03 15.12 -5.32
C ASN A 459 -21.05 14.58 -4.28
N VAL A 460 -21.34 13.45 -3.63
CA VAL A 460 -20.55 12.97 -2.49
C VAL A 460 -19.36 12.15 -2.99
N ILE A 461 -18.17 12.49 -2.49
CA ILE A 461 -16.95 11.69 -2.64
C ILE A 461 -16.44 11.38 -1.22
N LEU A 462 -15.91 10.16 -1.04
CA LEU A 462 -15.22 9.75 0.16
C LEU A 462 -13.74 9.56 -0.17
N ALA A 463 -12.87 10.26 0.52
CA ALA A 463 -11.42 10.21 0.29
C ALA A 463 -10.67 10.73 1.52
N ASP A 464 -9.50 10.18 1.79
CA ASP A 464 -8.65 10.61 2.90
C ASP A 464 -7.88 11.89 2.53
N VAL A 465 -8.41 13.06 2.89
CA VAL A 465 -7.83 14.35 2.47
C VAL A 465 -6.74 14.79 3.44
N ASN A 466 -6.91 14.50 4.73
CA ASN A 466 -5.92 14.86 5.73
C ASN A 466 -4.78 13.83 5.81
N GLY A 467 -4.95 12.62 5.28
CA GLY A 467 -3.98 11.53 5.26
C GLY A 467 -4.15 10.56 6.43
N ASP A 468 -5.18 10.73 7.27
CA ASP A 468 -5.28 10.05 8.57
C ASP A 468 -5.60 8.56 8.55
N GLY A 469 -5.68 8.00 7.35
CA GLY A 469 -6.09 6.64 7.05
C GLY A 469 -7.60 6.48 6.95
N ARG A 470 -8.40 7.51 7.28
CA ARG A 470 -9.86 7.45 7.24
C ARG A 470 -10.40 8.31 6.12
N ALA A 471 -11.34 7.77 5.38
CA ALA A 471 -12.05 8.52 4.37
C ALA A 471 -12.87 9.66 5.00
N ASP A 472 -12.63 10.86 4.49
CA ASP A 472 -13.39 12.06 4.80
C ASP A 472 -14.65 12.16 3.94
N TYR A 473 -15.59 13.01 4.34
CA TYR A 473 -16.81 13.27 3.58
C TYR A 473 -16.64 14.57 2.79
N LEU A 474 -16.74 14.49 1.47
CA LEU A 474 -16.62 15.63 0.58
C LEU A 474 -17.90 15.82 -0.23
N THR A 475 -18.26 17.07 -0.51
CA THR A 475 -19.23 17.39 -1.58
C THR A 475 -18.57 18.16 -2.70
N VAL A 476 -18.82 17.74 -3.94
CA VAL A 476 -18.31 18.39 -5.15
C VAL A 476 -19.45 18.89 -6.02
N THR A 477 -19.42 20.18 -6.33
CA THR A 477 -20.41 20.79 -7.23
C THR A 477 -20.18 20.36 -8.68
N HIS A 478 -21.20 19.82 -9.36
CA HIS A 478 -21.06 19.40 -10.76
C HIS A 478 -20.82 20.55 -11.76
N THR A 479 -21.20 21.78 -11.43
CA THR A 479 -21.03 22.92 -12.34
C THR A 479 -19.62 23.50 -12.37
N GLY A 480 -18.83 23.29 -11.32
CA GLY A 480 -17.55 23.98 -11.18
C GLY A 480 -16.47 23.24 -10.41
N GLY A 481 -16.79 22.14 -9.74
CA GLY A 481 -15.82 21.37 -8.97
C GLY A 481 -15.49 21.97 -7.61
N VAL A 482 -16.26 22.93 -7.09
CA VAL A 482 -16.10 23.45 -5.72
C VAL A 482 -16.27 22.31 -4.73
N VAL A 483 -15.36 22.25 -3.74
CA VAL A 483 -15.29 21.16 -2.76
C VAL A 483 -15.53 21.70 -1.35
N GLU A 484 -16.51 21.15 -0.65
CA GLU A 484 -16.67 21.30 0.80
C GLU A 484 -16.27 20.00 1.51
N LEU A 485 -15.62 20.14 2.68
CA LEU A 485 -15.03 19.03 3.42
C LEU A 485 -15.59 18.92 4.84
N TRP A 486 -15.78 17.68 5.27
CA TRP A 486 -15.96 17.27 6.66
C TRP A 486 -14.94 16.19 6.99
N ILE A 487 -14.03 16.50 7.93
CA ILE A 487 -13.03 15.54 8.39
C ILE A 487 -13.67 14.46 9.24
N ASN A 488 -13.28 13.21 8.99
CA ASN A 488 -13.66 12.05 9.77
C ASN A 488 -12.88 12.00 11.09
N GLY A 489 -13.56 12.27 12.20
CA GLY A 489 -12.99 12.21 13.54
C GLY A 489 -12.83 10.81 14.13
N GLY A 490 -13.34 9.78 13.46
CA GLY A 490 -13.44 8.40 13.93
C GLY A 490 -14.69 8.11 14.76
N GLY A 491 -14.89 6.82 15.04
CA GLY A 491 -15.95 6.32 15.91
C GLY A 491 -15.64 6.42 17.42
N PRO A 492 -16.64 6.19 18.29
CA PRO A 492 -16.48 6.26 19.74
C PRO A 492 -15.60 5.14 20.33
N ASP A 493 -15.37 4.06 19.58
CA ASP A 493 -14.52 2.94 19.94
C ASP A 493 -13.93 2.27 18.69
N ASN A 494 -13.12 1.23 18.88
CA ASN A 494 -12.49 0.44 17.81
C ASN A 494 -13.17 -0.93 17.64
N GLY A 495 -14.34 -1.08 18.23
CA GLY A 495 -15.05 -2.35 18.29
C GLY A 495 -16.33 -2.26 17.45
N PRO A 496 -17.44 -2.81 17.96
CA PRO A 496 -18.71 -2.83 17.24
C PRO A 496 -19.26 -1.46 16.82
N ASN A 497 -18.72 -0.34 17.31
CA ASN A 497 -19.17 1.00 16.97
C ASN A 497 -18.16 1.81 16.15
N ALA A 498 -17.10 1.19 15.63
CA ALA A 498 -16.00 1.91 14.97
C ALA A 498 -16.43 2.76 13.77
N GLY A 499 -17.48 2.35 13.05
CA GLY A 499 -18.01 3.13 11.93
C GLY A 499 -18.99 4.24 12.32
N LYS A 500 -19.26 4.49 13.62
CA LYS A 500 -20.11 5.61 14.07
C LYS A 500 -19.34 6.93 14.14
N VAL A 501 -18.95 7.41 12.97
CA VAL A 501 -18.08 8.57 12.76
C VAL A 501 -18.64 9.87 13.35
N VAL A 502 -17.73 10.70 13.87
CA VAL A 502 -17.97 12.13 14.17
C VAL A 502 -17.40 13.00 13.05
N TRP A 503 -18.19 13.92 12.51
CA TRP A 503 -17.78 14.79 11.40
C TRP A 503 -17.39 16.20 11.84
N TYR A 504 -16.22 16.67 11.42
CA TYR A 504 -15.74 18.03 11.68
C TYR A 504 -15.80 18.89 10.41
N PRO A 505 -16.73 19.85 10.31
CA PRO A 505 -16.85 20.69 9.11
C PRO A 505 -15.63 21.60 8.94
N GLN A 506 -15.05 21.60 7.74
CA GLN A 506 -13.92 22.47 7.36
C GLN A 506 -14.32 23.60 6.41
N GLY A 507 -15.52 23.53 5.84
CA GLY A 507 -16.01 24.47 4.85
C GLY A 507 -15.44 24.20 3.44
N VAL A 508 -15.39 25.24 2.61
CA VAL A 508 -14.90 25.13 1.23
C VAL A 508 -13.37 25.03 1.23
N ILE A 509 -12.84 23.95 0.66
CA ILE A 509 -11.39 23.70 0.56
C ILE A 509 -10.85 23.85 -0.86
N ALA A 510 -11.70 23.85 -1.89
CA ALA A 510 -11.30 24.11 -3.26
C ALA A 510 -12.36 24.94 -3.99
N THR A 511 -11.92 25.94 -4.75
CA THR A 511 -12.80 26.82 -5.55
C THR A 511 -13.25 26.19 -6.87
N GLY A 512 -12.75 24.99 -7.18
CA GLY A 512 -13.11 24.22 -8.35
C GLY A 512 -12.25 24.45 -9.60
N VAL A 513 -12.52 23.68 -10.64
CA VAL A 513 -11.84 23.66 -11.95
C VAL A 513 -12.50 24.55 -13.02
N GLY A 514 -13.65 25.16 -12.70
CA GLY A 514 -14.25 26.24 -13.49
C GLY A 514 -15.03 25.84 -14.76
N THR A 515 -15.03 24.57 -15.17
CA THR A 515 -15.76 24.07 -16.37
C THR A 515 -16.86 23.08 -16.01
N SER A 516 -16.52 21.97 -15.36
CA SER A 516 -17.43 20.92 -14.88
C SER A 516 -16.77 20.19 -13.72
N GLY A 517 -17.50 19.96 -12.64
CA GLY A 517 -17.03 19.14 -11.51
C GLY A 517 -17.40 17.66 -11.63
N VAL A 518 -18.06 17.23 -12.70
CA VAL A 518 -18.50 15.82 -12.87
C VAL A 518 -17.29 14.87 -12.99
N GLY A 519 -16.17 15.37 -13.52
CA GLY A 519 -14.92 14.64 -13.67
C GLY A 519 -14.03 14.65 -12.43
N VAL A 520 -14.42 15.36 -11.38
CA VAL A 520 -13.58 15.49 -10.18
C VAL A 520 -13.49 14.14 -9.47
N GLN A 521 -12.26 13.74 -9.14
CA GLN A 521 -11.92 12.56 -8.36
C GLN A 521 -10.86 12.93 -7.32
N PHE A 522 -10.69 12.05 -6.34
CA PHE A 522 -9.68 12.18 -5.29
C PHE A 522 -8.91 10.87 -5.17
N ALA A 523 -7.58 10.94 -5.26
CA ALA A 523 -6.69 9.79 -5.09
C ALA A 523 -5.28 10.27 -4.76
N ASP A 524 -4.53 9.50 -3.98
CA ASP A 524 -3.12 9.77 -3.70
C ASP A 524 -2.26 9.45 -4.95
N LEU A 525 -1.72 10.47 -5.61
CA LEU A 525 -0.90 10.28 -6.81
C LEU A 525 0.57 10.05 -6.47
N ASN A 526 1.06 10.61 -5.37
CA ASN A 526 2.48 10.66 -5.03
C ASN A 526 2.89 9.70 -3.91
N GLY A 527 1.94 8.97 -3.33
CA GLY A 527 2.17 7.98 -2.27
C GLY A 527 2.39 8.61 -0.90
N ASP A 528 1.90 9.83 -0.65
CA ASP A 528 2.08 10.52 0.63
C ASP A 528 0.94 10.28 1.64
N GLY A 529 -0.04 9.45 1.26
CA GLY A 529 -1.19 9.08 2.07
C GLY A 529 -2.37 10.05 1.93
N ARG A 530 -2.21 11.21 1.29
CA ARG A 530 -3.29 12.20 1.16
C ARG A 530 -3.85 12.19 -0.24
N ALA A 531 -5.17 12.29 -0.33
CA ALA A 531 -5.85 12.33 -1.61
C ALA A 531 -5.60 13.68 -2.31
N ASP A 532 -5.13 13.61 -3.56
CA ASP A 532 -4.96 14.73 -4.46
C ASP A 532 -6.26 15.07 -5.19
N TYR A 533 -6.41 16.33 -5.59
CA TYR A 533 -7.57 16.81 -6.34
C TYR A 533 -7.34 16.61 -7.83
N ILE A 534 -8.18 15.81 -8.48
CA ILE A 534 -8.01 15.39 -9.88
C ILE A 534 -9.24 15.79 -10.67
N ASP A 535 -9.04 16.39 -11.85
CA ASP A 535 -10.09 16.61 -12.84
C ASP A 535 -9.88 15.69 -14.04
N VAL A 536 -10.79 14.73 -14.20
CA VAL A 536 -10.85 13.80 -15.32
C VAL A 536 -11.73 14.40 -16.41
N ASN A 537 -11.13 14.76 -17.54
CA ASN A 537 -11.90 15.24 -18.67
C ASN A 537 -12.88 14.17 -19.16
N TYR A 538 -14.17 14.50 -19.17
CA TYR A 538 -15.23 13.56 -19.54
C TYR A 538 -15.06 12.95 -20.95
N LEU A 539 -14.56 13.70 -21.93
CA LEU A 539 -14.49 13.26 -23.32
C LEU A 539 -13.19 12.54 -23.65
N THR A 540 -12.06 12.98 -23.07
CA THR A 540 -10.73 12.47 -23.41
C THR A 540 -10.14 11.57 -22.35
N SER A 541 -10.69 11.59 -21.13
CA SER A 541 -10.09 11.05 -19.91
C SER A 541 -8.73 11.65 -19.56
N ALA A 542 -8.36 12.80 -20.15
CA ALA A 542 -7.16 13.53 -19.76
C ALA A 542 -7.26 13.99 -18.31
N LEU A 543 -6.14 13.98 -17.59
CA LEU A 543 -6.09 14.29 -16.16
C LEU A 543 -5.37 15.61 -15.92
N ASN A 544 -6.04 16.55 -15.28
CA ASN A 544 -5.38 17.66 -14.58
C ASN A 544 -5.38 17.36 -13.09
N ALA A 545 -4.29 17.71 -12.39
CA ALA A 545 -4.17 17.45 -10.97
C ALA A 545 -3.70 18.67 -10.17
N TRP A 546 -4.05 18.67 -8.90
CA TRP A 546 -3.53 19.56 -7.88
C TRP A 546 -3.05 18.71 -6.70
N LEU A 547 -1.77 18.83 -6.38
CA LEU A 547 -1.15 18.13 -5.27
C LEU A 547 -1.67 18.69 -3.95
N ASN A 548 -2.03 17.80 -3.03
CA ASN A 548 -2.46 18.13 -1.68
C ASN A 548 -1.25 18.47 -0.78
N GLY A 549 -1.11 19.74 -0.44
CA GLY A 549 -0.09 20.24 0.49
C GLY A 549 -0.60 20.43 1.92
N CYS A 550 0.26 20.16 2.91
CA CYS A 550 0.06 20.65 4.28
C CYS A 550 0.93 21.90 4.48
N THR A 551 0.42 22.88 5.22
CA THR A 551 1.18 24.05 5.70
C THR A 551 1.11 24.16 7.20
#